data_AF-A0A948CSL7-F1
#
_entry.id   AF-A0A948CSL7-F1
#
_cell.length_a   1.000
_cell.length_b   1.000
_cell.length_c   1.000
_cell.angle_alpha   90.00
_cell.angle_beta   90.00
_cell.angle_gamma   90.00
#
_symmetry.space_group_name_H-M   'P 1'
#
loop_
_entity.id
_entity.type
_entity.pdbx_description
1 polymer ?
#
loop_
_entity_poly.entity_id
_entity_poly.type
_entity_poly.pdbx_seq_one_letter_code
_entity_poly.pdbx_strand_id
1 'polypeptide(L)'
;MKSCLLGLVFCFGIFPVVHAASWDACRARKIEAVRLEQALGDGKKLKGYSSGAAMKKARRAKEEWIWKNCRYYSRRLRDIERDMM
;
A
#
# COMPACT_ATOMS: atom_id res chain seq x y z
N MET A 1 -6.65 0.58 58.17
CA MET A 1 -5.92 -0.42 57.36
C MET A 1 -6.58 -0.52 55.99
N LYS A 2 -5.79 -0.87 54.96
CA LYS A 2 -6.10 -1.06 53.53
C LYS A 2 -5.86 0.14 52.60
N SER A 3 -4.57 0.28 52.33
CA SER A 3 -3.92 0.79 51.12
C SER A 3 -4.69 0.53 49.82
N CYS A 4 -5.02 1.59 49.09
CA CYS A 4 -5.29 1.52 47.66
C CYS A 4 -3.93 1.47 46.95
N LEU A 5 -3.52 0.24 46.64
CA LEU A 5 -2.31 -0.09 45.89
C LEU A 5 -2.31 0.59 44.51
N LEU A 6 -1.14 1.13 44.20
CA LEU A 6 -0.67 1.57 42.90
C LEU A 6 -1.22 0.70 41.75
N GLY A 7 -2.14 1.27 40.97
CA GLY A 7 -2.42 0.80 39.63
C GLY A 7 -1.26 1.18 38.73
N LEU A 8 -0.33 0.25 38.59
CA LEU A 8 0.85 0.30 37.71
C LEU A 8 0.36 0.64 36.29
N VAL A 9 0.54 1.90 35.89
CA VAL A 9 0.16 2.41 34.57
C VAL A 9 0.94 1.60 33.54
N PHE A 10 0.18 0.78 32.82
CA PHE A 10 0.63 -0.09 31.76
C PHE A 10 1.14 0.79 30.61
N CYS A 11 2.42 1.17 30.67
CA CYS A 11 3.15 1.73 29.53
C CYS A 11 3.36 0.61 28.50
N PHE A 12 2.29 0.24 27.78
CA PHE A 12 2.41 -0.37 26.47
C PHE A 12 3.08 0.68 25.58
N GLY A 13 4.41 0.62 25.51
CA GLY A 13 5.18 1.38 24.55
C GLY A 13 4.57 1.17 23.17
N ILE A 14 4.08 2.26 22.60
CA ILE A 14 3.63 2.33 21.20
C ILE A 14 4.89 2.17 20.36
N PHE A 15 5.32 0.93 20.15
CA PHE A 15 6.25 0.62 19.08
C PHE A 15 5.50 0.93 17.78
N PRO A 16 6.04 1.78 16.89
CA PRO A 16 5.53 1.84 15.53
C PRO A 16 5.91 0.49 14.92
N VAL A 17 5.05 -0.50 15.10
CA VAL A 17 5.16 -1.72 14.33
C VAL A 17 5.00 -1.25 12.90
N VAL A 18 6.11 -1.25 12.17
CA VAL A 18 6.13 -1.21 10.72
C VAL A 18 5.39 -2.48 10.30
N HIS A 19 4.06 -2.42 10.33
CA HIS A 19 3.19 -3.48 9.85
C HIS A 19 3.43 -3.50 8.35
N ALA A 20 4.40 -4.31 7.94
CA ALA A 20 4.51 -4.72 6.56
C ALA A 20 3.12 -5.21 6.16
N ALA A 21 2.55 -4.59 5.12
CA ALA A 21 1.23 -4.98 4.67
C ALA A 21 1.26 -6.45 4.24
N SER A 22 0.11 -7.13 4.27
CA SER A 22 0.02 -8.50 3.78
C SER A 22 0.42 -8.58 2.31
N TRP A 23 0.95 -9.74 1.90
CA TRP A 23 1.30 -9.99 0.52
C TRP A 23 0.11 -9.72 -0.42
N ASP A 24 -1.10 -10.17 -0.08
CA ASP A 24 -2.31 -9.90 -0.86
C ASP A 24 -2.61 -8.41 -1.04
N ALA A 25 -2.46 -7.61 0.00
CA ALA A 25 -2.68 -6.17 -0.08
C ALA A 25 -1.64 -5.48 -0.99
N CYS A 26 -0.39 -5.94 -0.94
CA CYS A 26 0.69 -5.48 -1.81
C CYS A 26 0.46 -5.89 -3.28
N ARG A 27 0.12 -7.16 -3.51
CA ARG A 27 -0.19 -7.73 -4.82
C ARG A 27 -1.35 -6.99 -5.47
N ALA A 28 -2.48 -6.86 -4.77
CA ALA A 28 -3.66 -6.18 -5.30
C ALA A 28 -3.35 -4.74 -5.72
N ARG A 29 -2.63 -3.98 -4.90
CA ARG A 29 -2.26 -2.60 -5.23
C ARG A 29 -1.29 -2.51 -6.40
N LYS A 30 -0.34 -3.45 -6.52
CA LYS A 30 0.60 -3.47 -7.65
C LYS A 30 -0.11 -3.77 -8.96
N ILE A 31 -0.99 -4.76 -8.98
CA ILE A 31 -1.84 -5.09 -10.14
C ILE A 31 -2.61 -3.84 -10.60
N GLU A 32 -3.24 -3.12 -9.67
CA GLU A 32 -3.98 -1.90 -9.99
C GLU A 32 -3.07 -0.76 -10.48
N ALA A 33 -1.86 -0.64 -9.94
CA ALA A 33 -0.89 0.35 -10.42
C ALA A 33 -0.44 0.05 -11.86
N VAL A 34 -0.16 -1.22 -12.19
CA VAL A 34 0.21 -1.64 -13.54
C VAL A 34 -0.96 -1.46 -14.51
N ARG A 35 -2.20 -1.82 -14.13
CA ARG A 35 -3.40 -1.56 -14.95
C ARG A 35 -3.58 -0.08 -15.28
N LEU A 36 -3.35 0.80 -14.30
CA LEU A 36 -3.42 2.24 -14.53
C LEU A 36 -2.32 2.71 -15.47
N GLU A 37 -1.12 2.14 -15.36
CA GLU A 37 -0.01 2.46 -16.25
C GLU A 37 -0.28 2.06 -17.69
N GLN A 38 -0.75 0.84 -17.92
CA GLN A 38 -1.12 0.35 -19.25
C GLN A 38 -2.21 1.23 -19.87
N ALA A 39 -3.28 1.48 -19.12
CA ALA A 39 -4.38 2.31 -19.61
C ALA A 39 -3.91 3.75 -19.93
N LEU A 40 -2.97 4.30 -19.16
CA LEU A 40 -2.37 5.60 -19.47
C LEU A 40 -1.48 5.56 -20.72
N GLY A 41 -0.75 4.47 -20.95
CA GLY A 41 0.03 4.24 -22.16
C GLY A 41 -0.84 4.11 -23.41
N ASP A 42 -1.96 3.41 -23.30
CA ASP A 42 -2.94 3.21 -24.38
C ASP A 42 -3.86 4.42 -24.62
N GLY A 43 -3.73 5.48 -23.82
CA GLY A 43 -4.65 6.63 -23.86
C GLY A 43 -6.08 6.30 -23.42
N LYS A 44 -6.31 5.16 -22.77
CA LYS A 44 -7.62 4.66 -22.34
C LYS A 44 -7.98 5.17 -20.95
N LYS A 45 -9.18 5.73 -20.79
CA LYS A 45 -9.71 6.09 -19.46
C LYS A 45 -10.41 4.90 -18.82
N LEU A 46 -9.95 4.49 -17.63
CA LEU A 46 -10.62 3.44 -16.85
C LEU A 46 -11.90 3.96 -16.17
N LYS A 47 -12.91 3.08 -16.06
CA LYS A 47 -14.17 3.37 -15.35
C LYS A 47 -13.87 3.66 -13.87
N GLY A 48 -14.52 4.68 -13.32
CA GLY A 48 -14.28 5.14 -11.93
C GLY A 48 -13.27 6.28 -11.80
N TYR A 49 -12.60 6.68 -12.89
CA TYR A 49 -11.74 7.87 -12.90
C TYR A 49 -12.37 9.02 -13.67
N SER A 50 -12.27 10.22 -13.10
CA SER A 50 -12.79 11.45 -13.71
C SER A 50 -11.98 11.86 -14.95
N SER A 51 -10.66 11.70 -14.91
CA SER A 51 -9.74 12.10 -15.99
C SER A 51 -8.45 11.27 -16.01
N GLY A 52 -7.67 11.40 -17.09
CA GLY A 52 -6.32 10.81 -17.16
C GLY A 52 -5.36 11.39 -16.09
N ALA A 53 -5.54 12.65 -15.69
CA ALA A 53 -4.79 13.23 -14.58
C ALA A 53 -5.15 12.55 -13.24
N ALA A 54 -6.43 12.23 -13.02
CA ALA A 54 -6.87 11.48 -11.85
C ALA A 54 -6.27 10.07 -11.83
N MET A 55 -6.18 9.41 -12.99
CA MET A 55 -5.50 8.11 -13.12
C MET A 55 -4.01 8.22 -12.78
N LYS A 56 -3.30 9.22 -13.31
CA LYS A 56 -1.87 9.47 -12.99
C LYS A 56 -1.67 9.70 -11.49
N LYS A 57 -2.55 10.50 -10.85
CA LYS A 57 -2.53 10.73 -9.40
C LYS A 57 -2.76 9.44 -8.62
N ALA A 58 -3.77 8.66 -9.01
CA ALA A 58 -4.08 7.39 -8.36
C ALA A 58 -2.95 6.37 -8.49
N ARG A 59 -2.31 6.27 -9.67
CA ARG A 59 -1.14 5.41 -9.87
C ARG A 59 -0.01 5.80 -8.93
N ARG A 60 0.36 7.09 -8.89
CA ARG A 60 1.41 7.60 -7.98
C ARG A 60 1.11 7.30 -6.52
N ALA A 61 -0.13 7.53 -6.07
CA ALA A 61 -0.54 7.24 -4.70
C ALA A 61 -0.42 5.74 -4.34
N LYS A 62 -0.71 4.84 -5.29
CA LYS A 62 -0.53 3.39 -5.09
C LYS A 62 0.95 3.02 -5.00
N GLU A 63 1.78 3.52 -5.91
CA GLU A 63 3.24 3.26 -5.89
C GLU A 63 3.89 3.80 -4.61
N GLU A 64 3.50 4.99 -4.15
CA GLU A 64 3.96 5.55 -2.87
C GLU A 64 3.58 4.65 -1.69
N TRP A 65 2.33 4.17 -1.66
CA TRP A 65 1.89 3.25 -0.62
C TRP A 65 2.67 1.93 -0.67
N ILE A 66 2.90 1.37 -1.85
CA ILE A 66 3.67 0.13 -2.03
C ILE A 66 5.10 0.33 -1.52
N TRP A 67 5.73 1.46 -1.86
CA TRP A 67 7.08 1.78 -1.39
C TRP A 67 7.17 1.83 0.15
N LYS A 68 6.16 2.41 0.81
CA LYS A 68 6.08 2.52 2.27
C LYS A 68 5.77 1.18 2.97
N ASN A 69 4.91 0.34 2.38
CA ASN A 69 4.30 -0.79 3.09
C ASN A 69 4.75 -2.18 2.62
N CYS A 70 5.37 -2.28 1.45
CA CYS A 70 5.60 -3.56 0.76
C CYS A 70 7.08 -3.83 0.44
N ARG A 71 8.00 -3.15 1.12
CA ARG A 71 9.45 -3.23 0.88
C ARG A 71 9.98 -4.68 0.88
N TYR A 72 9.44 -5.51 1.77
CA TYR A 72 9.80 -6.93 1.90
C TYR A 72 9.45 -7.76 0.65
N TYR A 73 8.46 -7.35 -0.13
CA TYR A 73 8.00 -8.08 -1.32
C TYR A 73 8.50 -7.49 -2.64
N SER A 74 9.47 -6.57 -2.60
CA SER A 74 10.00 -5.86 -3.78
C SER A 74 10.30 -6.77 -4.98
N ARG A 75 10.91 -7.94 -4.75
CA ARG A 75 11.19 -8.92 -5.81
C ARG A 75 9.91 -9.48 -6.44
N ARG A 76 8.96 -9.95 -5.63
CA ARG A 76 7.68 -10.49 -6.12
C ARG A 76 6.83 -9.42 -6.81
N LEU A 77 6.91 -8.17 -6.36
CA LEU A 77 6.23 -7.04 -6.99
C LEU A 77 6.77 -6.75 -8.40
N ARG A 78 8.09 -6.90 -8.61
CA ARG A 78 8.69 -6.81 -9.95
C ARG A 78 8.26 -7.96 -10.86
N ASP A 79 8.08 -9.16 -10.31
CA ASP A 79 7.60 -10.29 -11.09
C ASP A 79 6.17 -10.06 -11.59
N ILE A 80 5.29 -9.45 -10.77
CA ILE A 80 3.94 -9.04 -11.20
C ILE A 80 4.00 -8.01 -12.32
N GLU A 81 4.87 -7.01 -12.18
CA GLU A 81 5.02 -5.97 -13.21
C GLU A 81 5.46 -6.58 -14.55
N ARG A 82 6.44 -7.50 -14.53
CA ARG A 82 6.93 -8.22 -15.72
C ARG A 82 5.90 -9.17 -16.33
N ASP A 83 5.06 -9.81 -15.52
CA ASP A 83 4.03 -10.75 -15.99
C ASP A 83 2.87 -10.03 -16.69
N MET A 84 2.58 -8.80 -16.27
CA MET A 84 1.45 -8.05 -16.77
C MET A 84 1.77 -7.11 -17.94
N MET A 85 3.01 -6.60 -18.03
CA MET A 85 3.49 -5.75 -19.13
C MET A 85 3.86 -6.55 -20.37
#